data_AF-A0A356R405-F1
#
_entry.id   AF-A0A356R405-F1
#
_cell.length_a   1.000
_cell.length_b   1.000
_cell.length_c   1.000
_cell.angle_alpha   90.00
_cell.angle_beta   90.00
_cell.angle_gamma   90.00
#
_symmetry.space_group_name_H-M   'P 1'
#
loop_
_entity.id
_entity.type
_entity.pdbx_description
1 polymer ?
#
loop_
_entity_poly.entity_id
_entity_poly.type
_entity_poly.pdbx_seq_one_letter_code
_entity_poly.pdbx_strand_id
1 'polypeptide(L)' 'MFPTGERQGINDFNRIGYGGPCPPPGNPHRYYVKLYALDAPLTLPPGAKKAEVLVASQNHILGETNLMGRFGR' A
#
# COMPACT_ATOMS: atom_id res chain seq x y z
N MET A 1 5.89 -12.55 -13.20
CA MET A 1 4.63 -12.11 -13.84
C MET A 1 3.53 -12.42 -12.85
N PHE A 2 2.84 -11.38 -12.36
CA PHE A 2 1.74 -11.53 -11.41
C PHE A 2 0.54 -12.17 -12.11
N PRO A 3 -0.21 -13.10 -11.48
CA PRO A 3 -1.32 -13.77 -12.13
C PRO A 3 -2.48 -12.77 -12.27
N THR A 4 -2.84 -12.43 -13.51
CA THR A 4 -4.11 -11.80 -13.92
C THR A 4 -4.59 -10.57 -13.13
N GLY A 5 -4.23 -9.36 -13.60
CA GLY A 5 -4.91 -8.09 -13.24
C GLY A 5 -4.31 -7.30 -12.07
N GLU A 6 -3.35 -7.87 -11.35
CA GLU A 6 -2.65 -7.21 -10.25
C GLU A 6 -1.77 -6.06 -10.77
N ARG A 7 -1.88 -4.88 -10.12
CA ARG A 7 -1.07 -3.69 -10.43
C ARG A 7 -0.41 -3.17 -9.18
N GLN A 8 0.84 -2.70 -9.32
CA GLN A 8 1.58 -2.06 -8.24
C GLN A 8 1.66 -0.55 -8.45
N GLY A 9 1.47 0.19 -7.37
CA GLY A 9 1.65 1.64 -7.34
C GLY A 9 3.11 2.05 -7.19
N ILE A 10 3.36 3.35 -7.34
CA ILE A 10 4.65 3.97 -7.02
C ILE A 10 4.74 4.29 -5.53
N ASN A 11 5.89 4.03 -4.92
CA ASN A 11 6.18 4.33 -3.51
C ASN A 11 6.98 5.62 -3.34
N ASP A 12 7.18 6.04 -2.08
CA ASP A 12 7.91 7.28 -1.75
C ASP A 12 9.42 7.21 -2.05
N PHE A 13 9.97 6.02 -2.31
CA PHE A 13 11.33 5.84 -2.86
C PHE A 13 11.37 6.02 -4.38
N ASN A 14 10.26 6.45 -4.99
CA ASN A 14 10.08 6.59 -6.43
C ASN A 14 10.30 5.27 -7.20
N ARG A 15 9.89 4.14 -6.60
CA ARG A 15 9.97 2.79 -7.18
C ARG A 15 8.59 2.15 -7.24
N ILE A 16 8.37 1.27 -8.22
CA ILE A 16 7.15 0.45 -8.26
C ILE A 16 7.25 -0.67 -7.21
N GLY A 17 6.18 -0.84 -6.44
CA GLY A 17 6.06 -1.94 -5.48
C GLY A 17 6.55 -1.61 -4.06
N TYR A 18 6.78 -2.66 -3.28
CA TYR A 18 7.12 -2.54 -1.87
C TYR A 18 8.56 -2.07 -1.66
N GLY A 19 8.74 -1.01 -0.87
CA GLY A 19 10.02 -0.58 -0.32
C GLY A 19 10.08 -0.86 1.17
N GLY A 20 10.98 -1.74 1.59
CA GLY A 20 11.04 -2.24 2.97
C GLY A 20 11.47 -1.21 4.03
N PRO A 21 11.45 -1.60 5.32
CA PRO A 21 11.85 -0.75 6.43
C PRO A 21 13.30 -0.26 6.32
N CYS A 22 13.48 1.06 6.43
CA CYS A 22 14.79 1.70 6.44
C CYS A 22 14.79 2.86 7.48
N PRO A 23 14.53 2.59 8.78
CA PRO A 23 14.45 3.64 9.77
C PRO A 23 15.85 4.21 10.06
N PRO A 24 15.97 5.51 10.41
CA PRO A 24 17.21 6.05 10.95
C PRO A 24 17.54 5.39 12.31
N PRO A 25 18.80 5.48 12.79
CA PRO A 25 19.15 5.05 14.14
C PRO A 25 18.30 5.77 15.20
N GLY A 26 17.92 5.05 16.26
CA GLY A 26 17.12 5.58 17.37
C GLY A 26 15.78 4.87 17.53
N ASN A 27 14.70 5.64 17.69
CA ASN A 27 13.39 5.08 18.00
C ASN A 27 12.84 4.21 16.85
N PRO A 28 12.35 2.99 17.12
CA PRO A 28 11.73 2.15 16.10
C PRO A 28 10.54 2.83 15.42
N HIS A 29 10.47 2.72 14.10
CA HIS A 29 9.31 3.18 13.34
C HIS A 29 8.18 2.15 13.39
N ARG A 30 6.94 2.64 13.27
CA ARG A 30 5.75 1.80 13.09
C ARG A 30 5.45 1.65 11.60
N TYR A 31 5.34 0.42 11.15
CA TYR A 31 5.00 0.06 9.77
C TYR A 31 3.61 -0.56 9.76
N TYR A 32 2.68 0.09 9.07
CA TYR A 32 1.30 -0.37 8.93
C TYR A 32 1.12 -1.00 7.55
N VAL A 33 0.77 -2.28 7.52
CA VAL A 33 0.28 -2.97 6.31
C VAL A 33 -1.24 -2.94 6.39
N LYS A 34 -1.90 -2.26 5.45
CA LYS A 34 -3.36 -2.15 5.39
C LYS A 34 -3.89 -3.01 4.27
N LEU A 35 -4.98 -3.72 4.55
CA LEU A 35 -5.71 -4.54 3.58
C LEU A 35 -7.16 -4.04 3.52
N TYR A 36 -7.65 -3.81 2.30
CA TYR A 36 -9.01 -3.38 2.03
C TYR A 36 -9.70 -4.43 1.16
N ALA A 37 -10.90 -4.86 1.55
CA ALA A 37 -11.79 -5.67 0.73
C ALA A 37 -12.71 -4.72 -0.05
N LEU A 38 -12.72 -4.83 -1.38
CA LEU A 38 -13.52 -3.99 -2.26
C LEU A 38 -14.60 -4.80 -2.97
N ASP A 39 -15.77 -4.20 -3.22
CA ASP A 39 -16.84 -4.79 -4.02
C ASP A 39 -16.68 -4.58 -5.54
N ALA A 40 -15.71 -3.75 -5.95
CA ALA A 40 -15.44 -3.43 -7.34
C ALA A 40 -13.93 -3.32 -7.63
N PRO A 41 -13.50 -3.62 -8.87
CA PRO A 41 -12.13 -3.39 -9.30
C PRO A 41 -11.83 -1.89 -9.44
N LEU A 42 -10.61 -1.48 -9.07
CA LEU A 42 -10.14 -0.11 -9.28
C LEU A 42 -9.52 0.05 -10.66
N THR A 43 -10.04 0.97 -11.47
CA THR A 43 -9.48 1.33 -12.78
C THR A 43 -8.47 2.47 -12.61
N LEU A 44 -7.21 2.10 -12.33
CA LEU A 44 -6.10 3.02 -12.15
C LEU A 44 -4.94 2.65 -13.08
N PRO A 45 -4.17 3.63 -13.58
CA PRO A 45 -2.97 3.35 -14.36
C PRO A 45 -1.90 2.67 -13.50
N PRO A 46 -0.97 1.91 -14.11
CA PRO A 46 0.22 1.44 -13.42
C PRO A 46 0.99 2.60 -12.78
N GLY A 47 1.52 2.40 -11.57
CA GLY A 47 2.25 3.45 -10.86
C GLY A 47 1.38 4.50 -10.16
N ALA A 48 0.06 4.28 -10.03
CA ALA A 48 -0.80 5.13 -9.20
C ALA A 48 -0.23 5.28 -7.77
N LYS A 49 -0.36 6.49 -7.21
CA LYS A 49 0.04 6.82 -5.84
C LYS A 49 -0.98 6.28 -4.85
N LYS A 50 -0.53 6.08 -3.61
CA LYS A 50 -1.39 5.68 -2.49
C LYS A 50 -2.67 6.52 -2.36
N ALA A 51 -2.56 7.84 -2.51
CA ALA A 51 -3.70 8.74 -2.37
C ALA A 51 -4.79 8.47 -3.43
N GLU A 52 -4.39 8.22 -4.68
CA GLU A 52 -5.30 7.92 -5.80
C GLU A 52 -6.02 6.59 -5.56
N VAL A 53 -5.30 5.58 -5.05
CA VAL A 53 -5.89 4.28 -4.67
C VAL A 53 -6.94 4.46 -3.57
N LEU A 54 -6.64 5.24 -2.53
CA LEU A 54 -7.56 5.44 -1.42
C LEU A 54 -8.83 6.18 -1.85
N VAL A 55 -8.68 7.24 -2.66
CA VAL A 55 -9.82 7.98 -3.22
C VAL A 55 -10.69 7.07 -4.08
N ALA A 56 -10.08 6.30 -4.99
CA ALA A 56 -10.82 5.37 -5.86
C ALA A 56 -11.51 4.25 -5.06
N SER A 57 -10.96 3.84 -3.92
CA SER A 57 -11.55 2.80 -3.08
C SER A 57 -12.69 3.25 -2.18
N GLN A 58 -12.83 4.55 -1.88
CA GLN A 58 -13.57 5.02 -0.71
C GLN A 58 -15.04 4.55 -0.62
N ASN A 59 -15.74 4.46 -1.76
CA ASN A 59 -17.14 4.02 -1.82
C ASN A 59 -17.30 2.51 -2.08
N HIS A 60 -16.20 1.77 -2.19
CA HIS A 60 -16.17 0.34 -2.52
C HIS A 60 -15.67 -0.52 -1.36
N ILE A 61 -15.25 0.07 -0.23
CA ILE A 61 -14.71 -0.66 0.92
C ILE A 61 -15.83 -1.42 1.64
N LEU A 62 -15.78 -2.75 1.55
CA LEU A 62 -16.62 -3.67 2.32
C LEU A 62 -16.03 -3.98 3.70
N GLY A 63 -14.72 -3.85 3.85
CA GLY A 63 -14.02 -4.09 5.10
C GLY A 63 -12.55 -3.71 5.02
N GLU A 64 -11.96 -3.44 6.17
CA GLU A 64 -10.54 -3.11 6.28
C GLU A 64 -9.91 -3.81 7.48
N THR A 65 -8.62 -4.11 7.36
CA THR A 65 -7.80 -4.53 8.49
C THR A 65 -6.40 -3.95 8.35
N ASN A 66 -5.64 -3.97 9.44
CA ASN A 66 -4.24 -3.59 9.41
C ASN A 66 -3.40 -4.47 10.33
N LEU A 67 -2.15 -4.64 9.94
CA LEU A 67 -1.10 -5.22 10.74
C LEU A 67 -0.06 -4.13 11.00
N MET A 68 0.25 -3.89 12.27
CA MET A 68 1.28 -2.94 12.70
C MET A 68 2.48 -3.69 13.26
N GLY A 69 3.64 -3.53 12.59
CA GLY A 69 4.93 -3.99 13.08
C GLY A 69 5.83 -2.82 13.47
N ARG A 70 6.83 -3.09 14.31
CA ARG A 70 7.91 -2.13 14.61
C ARG A 70 9.23 -2.67 14.11
N PHE A 71 10.05 -1.78 13.56
CA PHE A 71 11.44 -2.10 13.19
C PHE A 71 12.33 -0.89 13.52
N GLY A 72 13.49 -1.16 14.09
CA GLY A 72 14.53 -0.17 14.45
C GLY A 72 15.90 -0.67 14.00
N ARG A 73 16.86 0.25 13.90
CA ARG A 73 18.27 -0.04 13.60
C ARG A 73 19.10 -0.01 14.86
#